data_AF-A0A2K8KKB5-F1
#
_entry.id   AF-A0A2K8KKB5-F1
#
_cell.length_a   1.000
_cell.length_b   1.000
_cell.length_c   1.000
_cell.angle_alpha   90.00
_cell.angle_beta   90.00
_cell.angle_gamma   90.00
#
_symmetry.space_group_name_H-M   'P 1'
#
loop_
_entity.id
_entity.type
_entity.pdbx_description
1 polymer ?
#
loop_
_entity_poly.entity_id
_entity_poly.type
_entity_poly.pdbx_seq_one_letter_code
_entity_poly.pdbx_strand_id
1 'polypeptide(L)'
;MDVKKILKDPQAYNASLATPLAEQVYGELKDLQQQSQALAKKLKKMQADKGRLASLFKAASANAVQLTALKLQMHSISCTVRDTELAIAQIRLATTRLLQESAPATRTQLPSRFTRTLAHYGKNIAWRWLEDPQDPLWQNFVQQQADLASVYHLPVIHNTIQTAFGHRCKILLALDSGTVVGGLPVTLMRSRLFGRQAVSVGFFNYGGPLTAYRDIAEQLIAQSRNLVTTDALDQIEIRTTLAGLPFPCVDEKVSMIRRLPERDADLEAELGAKVRAQVNKAKTSKPAVRFGGAELLDDFYRVFAHNMRDLGTPVYSKVWFAQLLAARELKASLVVCYLDAKAVSVGFLLGYQEVLEIPWASTLRSVNGLNMNMWMYRQILTHAIAEGYGFFDFGRSTQDANTYKFKKQWGALPVAHYWYYPTTIGTASRSHNPDNPKLKLLIKLWQKLPVWLTKIIGPPIIKNIP
;
A
#
# COMPACT_ATOMS: atom_id res chain seq x y z
N MET A 1 14.63 -14.34 -6.27
CA MET A 1 15.93 -14.66 -6.89
C MET A 1 16.55 -15.86 -6.18
N ASP A 2 16.65 -17.03 -6.83
CA ASP A 2 17.28 -18.22 -6.24
C ASP A 2 18.80 -18.18 -6.47
N VAL A 3 19.51 -17.55 -5.53
CA VAL A 3 20.96 -17.33 -5.61
C VAL A 3 21.76 -18.64 -5.67
N LYS A 4 21.25 -19.73 -5.09
CA LYS A 4 21.94 -21.03 -5.17
C LYS A 4 21.93 -21.58 -6.60
N LYS A 5 20.81 -21.42 -7.31
CA LYS A 5 20.69 -21.82 -8.71
C LYS A 5 21.56 -20.94 -9.61
N ILE A 6 21.61 -19.64 -9.32
CA ILE A 6 22.43 -18.67 -10.07
C ILE A 6 23.91 -18.98 -9.91
N LEU A 7 24.41 -19.19 -8.69
CA LEU A 7 25.82 -19.57 -8.47
C LEU A 7 26.18 -20.94 -9.08
N LYS A 8 25.20 -21.81 -9.29
CA LYS A 8 25.43 -23.08 -9.99
C LYS A 8 25.67 -22.88 -11.48
N ASP A 9 24.95 -21.94 -12.09
CA ASP A 9 25.04 -21.64 -13.53
C ASP A 9 24.79 -20.14 -13.82
N PRO A 10 25.81 -19.28 -13.62
CA PRO A 10 25.72 -17.86 -13.92
C PRO A 10 25.49 -17.57 -15.40
N GLN A 11 25.96 -18.45 -16.28
CA GLN A 11 25.81 -18.28 -17.73
C GLN A 11 24.35 -18.45 -18.15
N ALA A 12 23.69 -19.52 -17.71
CA ALA A 12 22.26 -19.71 -17.97
C ALA A 12 21.41 -18.60 -17.35
N TYR A 13 21.78 -18.11 -16.17
CA TYR A 13 21.13 -16.94 -15.57
C TYR A 13 21.30 -15.69 -16.43
N ASN A 14 22.53 -15.36 -16.83
CA ASN A 14 22.81 -14.18 -17.64
C ASN A 14 22.09 -14.23 -19.00
N ALA A 15 22.06 -15.41 -19.64
CA ALA A 15 21.33 -15.63 -20.88
C ALA A 15 19.79 -15.56 -20.73
N SER A 16 19.26 -15.71 -19.51
CA SER A 16 17.82 -15.62 -19.23
C SER A 16 17.32 -14.19 -19.01
N LEU A 17 18.23 -13.22 -18.86
CA LEU A 17 17.87 -11.83 -18.63
C LEU A 17 17.50 -11.14 -19.95
N ALA A 18 16.51 -10.24 -19.89
CA ALA A 18 16.11 -9.42 -21.04
C ALA A 18 17.25 -8.51 -21.53
N THR A 19 18.10 -8.06 -20.61
CA THR A 19 19.37 -7.40 -20.90
C THR A 19 20.47 -8.15 -20.16
N PRO A 20 21.53 -8.64 -20.84
CA PRO A 20 22.67 -9.25 -20.18
C PRO A 20 23.27 -8.33 -19.12
N LEU A 21 23.82 -8.93 -18.06
CA LEU A 21 24.59 -8.20 -17.05
C LEU A 21 25.75 -7.47 -17.70
N ALA A 22 26.06 -6.27 -17.19
CA ALA A 22 27.27 -5.55 -17.55
C ALA A 22 28.50 -6.46 -17.34
N GLU A 23 29.49 -6.35 -18.21
CA GLU A 23 30.65 -7.24 -18.24
C GLU A 23 31.37 -7.33 -16.87
N GLN A 24 31.52 -6.19 -16.19
CA GLN A 24 32.10 -6.11 -14.85
C GLN A 24 31.30 -6.93 -13.81
N VAL A 25 29.98 -6.78 -13.80
CA VAL A 25 29.07 -7.48 -12.87
C VAL A 25 29.07 -8.97 -13.13
N TYR A 26 29.09 -9.36 -14.41
CA TYR A 26 29.17 -10.75 -14.79
C TYR A 26 30.51 -11.39 -14.41
N GLY A 27 31.60 -10.63 -14.50
CA GLY A 27 32.93 -11.02 -14.00
C GLY A 27 32.90 -11.30 -12.49
N GLU A 28 32.42 -10.35 -11.69
CA GLU A 28 32.31 -10.51 -10.23
C GLU A 28 31.38 -11.67 -9.84
N LEU A 29 30.31 -11.92 -10.59
CA LEU A 29 29.42 -13.07 -10.39
C LEU A 29 30.14 -14.41 -10.63
N LYS A 30 31.02 -14.49 -11.64
CA LYS A 30 31.84 -15.67 -11.90
C LYS A 30 32.85 -15.91 -10.78
N ASP A 31 33.45 -14.85 -10.24
CA ASP A 31 34.39 -14.96 -9.12
C ASP A 31 33.70 -15.52 -7.86
N LEU A 32 32.51 -15.00 -7.54
CA LEU A 32 31.68 -15.50 -6.44
C LEU A 32 31.26 -16.97 -6.66
N GLN A 33 30.96 -17.36 -7.91
CA GLN A 33 30.72 -18.77 -8.26
C GLN A 33 31.95 -19.64 -7.95
N GLN A 34 33.14 -19.25 -8.40
CA GLN A 34 34.36 -20.03 -8.18
C GLN A 34 34.66 -20.18 -6.69
N GLN A 35 34.56 -19.11 -5.91
CA GLN A 35 34.72 -19.13 -4.46
C GLN A 35 33.69 -20.05 -3.79
N SER A 36 32.42 -19.98 -4.21
CA SER A 36 31.36 -20.85 -3.69
C SER A 36 31.63 -22.34 -3.98
N GLN A 37 32.09 -22.67 -5.19
CA GLN A 37 32.42 -24.04 -5.56
C GLN A 37 33.63 -24.58 -4.78
N ALA A 38 34.66 -23.76 -4.58
CA ALA A 38 35.84 -24.13 -3.79
C ALA A 38 35.45 -24.43 -2.34
N LEU A 39 34.65 -23.57 -1.71
CA LEU A 39 34.17 -23.77 -0.34
C LEU A 39 33.20 -24.96 -0.24
N ALA A 40 32.35 -25.20 -1.24
CA ALA A 40 31.47 -26.37 -1.26
C ALA A 40 32.25 -27.69 -1.34
N LYS A 41 33.31 -27.75 -2.16
CA LYS A 41 34.23 -28.90 -2.22
C LYS A 41 34.93 -29.09 -0.87
N LYS A 42 35.44 -28.01 -0.27
CA LYS A 42 36.07 -28.03 1.06
C LYS A 42 35.11 -28.55 2.12
N LEU A 43 33.89 -28.01 2.20
CA LEU A 43 32.86 -28.42 3.16
C LEU A 43 32.54 -29.92 3.05
N LYS A 44 32.36 -30.44 1.83
CA LYS A 44 32.10 -31.86 1.60
C LYS A 44 33.24 -32.74 2.13
N LYS A 45 34.50 -32.36 1.91
CA LYS A 45 35.67 -33.06 2.45
C LYS A 45 35.67 -33.04 3.98
N MET A 46 35.45 -31.87 4.60
CA MET A 46 35.47 -31.73 6.06
C MET A 46 34.32 -32.46 6.74
N GLN A 47 33.15 -32.54 6.12
CA GLN A 47 32.03 -33.34 6.61
C GLN A 47 32.33 -34.85 6.56
N ALA A 48 33.00 -35.33 5.50
CA ALA A 48 33.45 -36.71 5.41
C ALA A 48 34.51 -37.04 6.48
N ASP A 49 35.50 -36.16 6.67
CA ASP A 49 36.54 -36.30 7.69
C ASP A 49 35.95 -36.26 9.11
N LYS A 50 34.94 -35.41 9.35
CA LYS A 50 34.19 -35.37 10.62
C LYS A 50 33.42 -36.66 10.87
N GLY A 51 32.82 -37.25 9.83
CA GLY A 51 32.17 -38.56 9.90
C GLY A 51 33.15 -39.69 10.23
N ARG A 52 34.33 -39.69 9.60
CA ARG A 52 35.41 -40.63 9.91
C ARG A 52 35.87 -40.48 11.36
N LEU A 53 36.13 -39.25 11.84
CA LEU A 53 36.50 -38.99 13.23
C LEU A 53 35.44 -39.49 14.21
N ALA A 54 34.15 -39.29 13.91
CA ALA A 54 33.05 -39.78 14.76
C ALA A 54 33.06 -41.31 14.92
N SER A 55 33.41 -42.05 13.86
CA SER A 55 33.50 -43.52 13.91
C SER A 55 34.62 -44.05 14.83
N LEU A 56 35.69 -43.26 15.03
CA LEU A 56 36.85 -43.65 15.86
C LEU A 56 36.57 -43.56 17.37
N PHE A 57 35.56 -42.79 17.80
CA PHE A 57 35.18 -42.69 19.21
C PHE A 57 34.73 -44.02 19.81
N LYS A 58 34.18 -44.94 19.00
CA LYS A 58 33.71 -46.25 19.48
C LYS A 58 34.87 -47.19 19.84
N ALA A 59 36.05 -47.01 19.24
CA ALA A 59 37.24 -47.85 19.48
C ALA A 59 38.16 -47.28 20.58
N ALA A 60 38.12 -45.97 20.82
CA ALA A 60 39.01 -45.28 21.77
C ALA A 60 38.48 -45.23 23.23
N SER A 61 37.36 -45.89 23.52
CA SER A 61 36.64 -45.78 24.81
C SER A 61 37.42 -46.29 26.03
N ALA A 62 38.50 -47.07 25.83
CA ALA A 62 39.31 -47.63 26.91
C ALA A 62 40.60 -46.84 27.21
N ASN A 63 40.95 -45.80 26.44
CA ASN A 63 42.19 -45.02 26.63
C ASN A 63 41.91 -43.51 26.76
N ALA A 64 42.11 -42.97 27.96
CA ALA A 64 41.80 -41.58 28.29
C ALA A 64 42.60 -40.53 27.48
N VAL A 65 43.85 -40.85 27.11
CA VAL A 65 44.72 -39.95 26.32
C VAL A 65 44.23 -39.89 24.87
N GLN A 66 43.90 -41.04 24.28
CA GLN A 66 43.36 -41.12 22.91
C GLN A 66 41.98 -40.44 22.79
N LEU A 67 41.12 -40.60 23.80
CA LEU A 67 39.81 -39.95 23.85
C LEU A 67 39.94 -38.41 23.91
N THR A 68 40.90 -37.90 24.68
CA THR A 68 41.16 -36.46 24.79
C THR A 68 41.65 -35.87 23.47
N ALA A 69 42.57 -36.56 22.78
CA ALA A 69 43.04 -36.14 21.46
C ALA A 69 41.91 -36.13 20.40
N LEU A 70 41.06 -37.16 20.39
CA LEU A 70 39.91 -37.25 19.49
C LEU A 70 38.88 -36.14 19.75
N LYS A 71 38.62 -35.78 21.01
CA LYS A 71 37.75 -34.65 21.37
C LYS A 71 38.27 -33.33 20.81
N LEU A 72 39.58 -33.07 20.91
CA LEU A 72 40.20 -31.86 20.36
C LEU A 72 40.11 -31.81 18.83
N GLN A 73 40.37 -32.92 18.14
CA GLN A 73 40.23 -33.02 16.68
C GLN A 73 38.78 -32.84 16.23
N MET A 74 37.82 -33.44 16.94
CA MET A 74 36.39 -33.30 16.67
C MET A 74 35.90 -31.86 16.89
N HIS A 75 36.41 -31.18 17.92
CA HIS A 75 36.11 -29.79 18.17
C HIS A 75 36.66 -28.90 17.05
N SER A 76 37.94 -29.06 16.70
CA SER A 76 38.59 -28.32 15.62
C SER A 76 37.86 -28.45 14.28
N ILE A 77 37.57 -29.69 13.85
CA ILE A 77 36.87 -29.91 12.57
C ILE A 77 35.44 -29.37 12.58
N SER A 78 34.76 -29.42 13.74
CA SER A 78 33.41 -28.85 13.88
C SER A 78 33.41 -27.34 13.77
N CYS A 79 34.40 -26.65 14.35
CA CYS A 79 34.58 -25.21 14.18
C CYS A 79 34.81 -24.86 12.70
N THR A 80 35.72 -25.56 12.02
CA THR A 80 36.02 -25.22 10.62
C THR A 80 34.86 -25.55 9.66
N VAL A 81 34.06 -26.59 9.92
CA VAL A 81 32.82 -26.85 9.18
C VAL A 81 31.86 -25.66 9.33
N ARG A 82 31.63 -25.20 10.56
CA ARG A 82 30.76 -24.05 10.84
C ARG A 82 31.27 -22.78 10.14
N ASP A 83 32.56 -22.50 10.21
CA ASP A 83 33.15 -21.31 9.59
C ASP A 83 33.06 -21.37 8.05
N THR A 84 33.22 -22.56 7.47
CA THR A 84 33.05 -22.77 6.02
C THR A 84 31.58 -22.60 5.59
N GLU A 85 30.63 -23.06 6.40
CA GLU A 85 29.19 -22.84 6.16
C GLU A 85 28.83 -21.34 6.22
N LEU A 86 29.40 -20.61 7.18
CA LEU A 86 29.25 -19.16 7.29
C LEU A 86 29.82 -18.43 6.07
N ALA A 87 31.02 -18.80 5.60
CA ALA A 87 31.62 -18.21 4.41
C ALA A 87 30.76 -18.45 3.15
N ILE A 88 30.17 -19.64 2.99
CA ILE A 88 29.22 -19.92 1.89
C ILE A 88 27.96 -19.04 2.01
N ALA A 89 27.46 -18.79 3.21
CA ALA A 89 26.33 -17.90 3.43
C ALA A 89 26.66 -16.44 3.08
N GLN A 90 27.87 -15.98 3.41
CA GLN A 90 28.37 -14.65 3.05
C GLN A 90 28.49 -14.47 1.54
N ILE A 91 28.99 -15.47 0.81
CA ILE A 91 29.04 -15.41 -0.66
C ILE A 91 27.63 -15.27 -1.26
N ARG A 92 26.63 -15.98 -0.72
CA ARG A 92 25.24 -15.84 -1.18
C ARG A 92 24.69 -14.44 -0.94
N LEU A 93 25.01 -13.83 0.20
CA LEU A 93 24.64 -12.45 0.51
C LEU A 93 25.34 -11.46 -0.44
N ALA A 94 26.64 -11.63 -0.67
CA ALA A 94 27.41 -10.81 -1.62
C ALA A 94 26.85 -10.93 -3.05
N THR A 95 26.51 -12.14 -3.49
CA THR A 95 25.88 -12.38 -4.79
C THR A 95 24.52 -11.70 -4.91
N THR A 96 23.72 -11.72 -3.83
CA THR A 96 22.42 -11.05 -3.80
C THR A 96 22.60 -9.54 -3.95
N ARG A 97 23.57 -8.97 -3.23
CA ARG A 97 23.89 -7.55 -3.25
C ARG A 97 24.38 -7.09 -4.62
N LEU A 98 25.36 -7.80 -5.19
CA LEU A 98 25.90 -7.53 -6.53
C LEU A 98 24.78 -7.44 -7.56
N LEU A 99 23.89 -8.43 -7.61
CA LEU A 99 22.79 -8.47 -8.58
C LEU A 99 21.72 -7.39 -8.33
N GLN A 100 21.54 -6.93 -7.10
CA GLN A 100 20.63 -5.84 -6.76
C GLN A 100 21.18 -4.47 -7.16
N GLU A 101 22.48 -4.24 -6.90
CA GLU A 101 23.17 -2.99 -7.22
C GLU A 101 23.39 -2.81 -8.73
N SER A 102 23.38 -3.92 -9.48
CA SER A 102 23.62 -3.96 -10.92
C SER A 102 22.37 -3.93 -11.80
N ALA A 103 21.18 -3.92 -11.19
CA ALA A 103 19.94 -3.79 -11.95
C ALA A 103 19.91 -2.41 -12.66
N PRO A 104 19.48 -2.32 -13.93
CA PRO A 104 19.40 -1.04 -14.63
C PRO A 104 18.60 -0.04 -13.79
N ALA A 105 19.08 1.22 -13.78
CA ALA A 105 18.61 2.36 -12.99
C ALA A 105 17.29 2.08 -12.27
N THR A 106 17.39 1.76 -10.98
CA THR A 106 16.31 1.23 -10.13
C THR A 106 14.96 1.79 -10.54
N ARG A 107 14.24 0.98 -11.31
CA ARG A 107 12.83 1.22 -11.63
C ARG A 107 12.13 1.59 -10.32
N THR A 108 11.66 2.83 -10.21
CA THR A 108 11.17 3.42 -8.95
C THR A 108 10.15 2.48 -8.29
N GLN A 109 10.33 2.18 -7.01
CA GLN A 109 9.45 1.24 -6.31
C GLN A 109 8.11 1.87 -5.93
N LEU A 110 8.01 3.19 -6.04
CA LEU A 110 6.83 3.99 -5.77
C LEU A 110 6.59 4.98 -6.94
N PRO A 111 5.33 5.36 -7.20
CA PRO A 111 4.96 6.46 -8.09
C PRO A 111 5.67 7.77 -7.75
N SER A 112 5.90 8.62 -8.75
CA SER A 112 6.60 9.90 -8.62
C SER A 112 5.99 10.83 -7.55
N ARG A 113 4.65 10.83 -7.43
CA ARG A 113 3.90 11.59 -6.42
C ARG A 113 4.29 11.29 -4.96
N PHE A 114 4.92 10.14 -4.68
CA PHE A 114 5.37 9.77 -3.33
C PHE A 114 6.88 9.89 -3.12
N THR A 115 7.66 10.09 -4.17
CA THR A 115 9.14 10.08 -4.09
C THR A 115 9.77 11.45 -4.35
N ARG A 116 8.99 12.45 -4.73
CA ARG A 116 9.53 13.75 -5.13
C ARG A 116 9.97 14.58 -3.93
N THR A 117 11.18 15.14 -4.02
CA THR A 117 11.66 16.20 -3.12
C THR A 117 11.01 17.52 -3.50
N LEU A 118 10.43 18.21 -2.52
CA LEU A 118 9.87 19.54 -2.72
C LEU A 118 10.97 20.60 -2.73
N ALA A 119 10.88 21.54 -3.66
CA ALA A 119 11.75 22.71 -3.73
C ALA A 119 11.33 23.78 -2.71
N HIS A 120 12.07 24.89 -2.64
CA HIS A 120 11.68 26.09 -1.92
C HIS A 120 11.31 27.19 -2.92
N TYR A 121 10.14 27.82 -2.76
CA TYR A 121 9.65 28.85 -3.68
C TYR A 121 10.26 30.22 -3.36
N GLY A 122 10.19 30.66 -2.09
CA GLY A 122 10.91 31.82 -1.57
C GLY A 122 10.35 33.20 -1.98
N LYS A 123 9.12 33.28 -2.50
CA LYS A 123 8.45 34.53 -2.86
C LYS A 123 7.17 34.75 -2.06
N ASN A 124 6.77 36.01 -1.95
CA ASN A 124 5.44 36.38 -1.47
C ASN A 124 4.37 35.92 -2.46
N ILE A 125 3.30 35.37 -1.92
CA ILE A 125 2.17 34.83 -2.69
C ILE A 125 0.86 35.41 -2.17
N ALA A 126 -0.10 35.55 -3.09
CA ALA A 126 -1.48 35.91 -2.76
C ALA A 126 -2.33 34.66 -2.54
N TRP A 127 -3.41 34.82 -1.78
CA TRP A 127 -4.30 33.73 -1.38
C TRP A 127 -5.69 33.96 -1.91
N ARG A 128 -6.30 32.91 -2.47
CA ARG A 128 -7.68 32.99 -2.95
C ARG A 128 -8.43 31.72 -2.61
N TRP A 129 -9.61 31.87 -2.00
CA TRP A 129 -10.56 30.77 -1.88
C TRP A 129 -11.41 30.68 -3.13
N LEU A 130 -11.52 29.47 -3.68
CA LEU A 130 -12.53 29.08 -4.64
C LEU A 130 -13.65 28.37 -3.88
N GLU A 131 -14.88 28.84 -4.09
CA GLU A 131 -16.09 28.23 -3.51
C GLU A 131 -16.63 27.08 -4.39
N ASP A 132 -16.20 27.01 -5.64
CA ASP A 132 -16.52 25.92 -6.57
C ASP A 132 -15.26 25.13 -6.90
N PRO A 133 -15.17 23.83 -6.57
CA PRO A 133 -14.03 22.98 -6.93
C PRO A 133 -13.93 22.72 -8.44
N GLN A 134 -14.95 23.08 -9.24
CA GLN A 134 -14.91 23.00 -10.70
C GLN A 134 -14.38 24.26 -11.37
N ASP A 135 -13.88 25.24 -10.61
CA ASP A 135 -13.26 26.44 -11.17
C ASP A 135 -12.11 26.05 -12.15
N PRO A 136 -12.09 26.61 -13.37
CA PRO A 136 -11.06 26.31 -14.37
C PRO A 136 -9.62 26.55 -13.90
N LEU A 137 -9.38 27.50 -12.98
CA LEU A 137 -8.04 27.74 -12.43
C LEU A 137 -7.51 26.51 -11.68
N TRP A 138 -8.36 25.86 -10.87
CA TRP A 138 -7.99 24.64 -10.16
C TRP A 138 -7.84 23.47 -11.12
N GLN A 139 -8.81 23.28 -12.03
CA GLN A 139 -8.76 22.20 -13.00
C GLN A 139 -7.47 22.23 -13.85
N ASN A 140 -7.11 23.41 -14.37
CA ASN A 140 -5.90 23.59 -15.16
C ASN A 140 -4.64 23.33 -14.33
N PHE A 141 -4.59 23.80 -13.08
CA PHE A 141 -3.46 23.56 -12.20
C PHE A 141 -3.28 22.07 -11.88
N VAL A 142 -4.35 21.33 -11.58
CA VAL A 142 -4.27 19.88 -11.33
C VAL A 142 -3.75 19.13 -12.56
N GLN A 143 -4.18 19.52 -13.76
CA GLN A 143 -3.67 18.95 -15.01
C GLN A 143 -2.19 19.24 -15.22
N GLN A 144 -1.74 20.48 -14.96
CA GLN A 144 -0.32 20.85 -15.06
C GLN A 144 0.54 20.12 -14.02
N GLN A 145 -0.03 19.79 -12.87
CA GLN A 145 0.62 19.05 -11.79
C GLN A 145 0.27 17.55 -11.81
N ALA A 146 -0.04 16.97 -12.98
CA ALA A 146 -0.49 15.58 -13.12
C ALA A 146 0.44 14.55 -12.46
N ASP A 147 1.76 14.79 -12.46
CA ASP A 147 2.76 13.91 -11.83
C ASP A 147 2.72 13.95 -10.29
N LEU A 148 2.18 15.03 -9.72
CA LEU A 148 2.03 15.21 -8.27
C LEU A 148 0.60 14.91 -7.80
N ALA A 149 -0.38 15.16 -8.66
CA ALA A 149 -1.77 14.98 -8.34
C ALA A 149 -2.09 13.51 -8.08
N SER A 150 -2.95 13.28 -7.11
CA SER A 150 -3.75 12.05 -7.01
C SER A 150 -5.14 12.29 -7.58
N VAL A 151 -5.87 11.19 -7.81
CA VAL A 151 -7.28 11.23 -8.23
C VAL A 151 -8.14 12.10 -7.31
N TYR A 152 -7.77 12.21 -6.03
CA TYR A 152 -8.50 12.98 -5.01
C TYR A 152 -8.40 14.50 -5.17
N HIS A 153 -7.50 15.01 -6.01
CA HIS A 153 -7.41 16.43 -6.32
C HIS A 153 -8.31 16.83 -7.49
N LEU A 154 -8.83 15.85 -8.25
CA LEU A 154 -9.65 16.14 -9.42
C LEU A 154 -10.96 16.82 -8.99
N PRO A 155 -11.40 17.89 -9.70
CA PRO A 155 -12.67 18.57 -9.45
C PRO A 155 -13.86 17.63 -9.29
N VAL A 156 -13.89 16.56 -10.10
CA VAL A 156 -14.98 15.58 -10.11
C VAL A 156 -15.16 14.85 -8.78
N ILE A 157 -14.08 14.60 -8.02
CA ILE A 157 -14.17 13.97 -6.69
C ILE A 157 -14.91 14.89 -5.72
N HIS A 158 -14.52 16.17 -5.69
CA HIS A 158 -15.15 17.18 -4.83
C HIS A 158 -16.61 17.44 -5.23
N ASN A 159 -16.89 17.53 -6.53
CA ASN A 159 -18.26 17.64 -7.02
C ASN A 159 -19.11 16.44 -6.59
N THR A 160 -18.58 15.21 -6.72
CA THR A 160 -19.28 13.99 -6.30
C THR A 160 -19.56 14.00 -4.79
N ILE A 161 -18.61 14.47 -3.97
CA ILE A 161 -18.81 14.60 -2.52
C ILE A 161 -19.96 15.57 -2.23
N GLN A 162 -19.99 16.69 -2.94
CA GLN A 162 -21.01 17.72 -2.79
C GLN A 162 -22.39 17.22 -3.21
N THR A 163 -22.50 16.50 -4.32
CA THR A 163 -23.77 15.93 -4.82
C THR A 163 -24.25 14.72 -4.03
N ALA A 164 -23.35 13.86 -3.53
CA ALA A 164 -23.74 12.64 -2.81
C ALA A 164 -24.04 12.87 -1.33
N PHE A 165 -23.35 13.83 -0.70
CA PHE A 165 -23.39 14.02 0.75
C PHE A 165 -23.89 15.40 1.18
N GLY A 166 -23.87 16.39 0.28
CA GLY A 166 -24.25 17.78 0.57
C GLY A 166 -23.16 18.59 1.28
N HIS A 167 -21.92 18.10 1.29
CA HIS A 167 -20.81 18.83 1.92
C HIS A 167 -20.23 19.85 0.96
N ARG A 168 -20.00 21.07 1.45
CA ARG A 168 -19.32 22.12 0.66
C ARG A 168 -17.85 21.75 0.49
N CYS A 169 -17.34 21.86 -0.72
CA CYS A 169 -15.92 21.75 -1.01
C CYS A 169 -15.38 23.11 -1.44
N LYS A 170 -14.25 23.51 -0.88
CA LYS A 170 -13.54 24.76 -1.21
C LYS A 170 -12.10 24.45 -1.57
N ILE A 171 -11.49 25.28 -2.41
CA ILE A 171 -10.07 25.17 -2.75
C ILE A 171 -9.35 26.45 -2.31
N LEU A 172 -8.31 26.33 -1.49
CA LEU A 172 -7.40 27.44 -1.22
C LEU A 172 -6.29 27.44 -2.25
N LEU A 173 -6.15 28.51 -3.02
CA LEU A 173 -5.07 28.70 -3.99
C LEU A 173 -3.97 29.61 -3.43
N ALA A 174 -2.73 29.25 -3.75
CA ALA A 174 -1.55 30.09 -3.67
C ALA A 174 -1.24 30.64 -5.07
N LEU A 175 -1.13 31.97 -5.19
CA LEU A 175 -0.97 32.68 -6.46
C LEU A 175 0.31 33.53 -6.45
N ASP A 176 1.20 33.32 -7.43
CA ASP A 176 2.26 34.28 -7.78
C ASP A 176 1.82 35.08 -9.00
N SER A 177 1.55 36.37 -8.83
CA SER A 177 1.21 37.28 -9.93
C SER A 177 0.07 36.75 -10.82
N GLY A 178 -0.92 36.09 -10.20
CA GLY A 178 -2.07 35.46 -10.89
C GLY A 178 -1.86 34.01 -11.33
N THR A 179 -0.64 33.48 -11.28
CA THR A 179 -0.32 32.08 -11.60
C THR A 179 -0.47 31.19 -10.37
N VAL A 180 -1.19 30.08 -10.49
CA VAL A 180 -1.36 29.11 -9.40
C VAL A 180 -0.04 28.35 -9.17
N VAL A 181 0.49 28.41 -7.95
CA VAL A 181 1.73 27.71 -7.54
C VAL A 181 1.47 26.63 -6.47
N GLY A 182 0.25 26.57 -5.96
CA GLY A 182 -0.21 25.54 -5.04
C GLY A 182 -1.71 25.61 -4.81
N GLY A 183 -2.29 24.49 -4.40
CA GLY A 183 -3.68 24.44 -3.97
C GLY A 183 -3.91 23.45 -2.84
N LEU A 184 -4.91 23.73 -2.01
CA LEU A 184 -5.36 22.85 -0.94
C LEU A 184 -6.88 22.67 -1.05
N PRO A 185 -7.36 21.51 -1.49
CA PRO A 185 -8.78 21.20 -1.36
C PRO A 185 -9.15 21.04 0.10
N VAL A 186 -10.38 21.44 0.44
CA VAL A 186 -10.97 21.31 1.77
C VAL A 186 -12.45 20.95 1.65
N THR A 187 -12.87 19.89 2.32
CA THR A 187 -14.27 19.48 2.50
C THR A 187 -14.77 19.92 3.86
N LEU A 188 -15.84 20.71 3.88
CA LEU A 188 -16.49 21.20 5.09
C LEU A 188 -17.61 20.26 5.51
N MET A 189 -17.52 19.69 6.71
CA MET A 189 -18.49 18.74 7.25
C MET A 189 -19.13 19.31 8.51
N ARG A 190 -20.46 19.43 8.51
CA ARG A 190 -21.22 19.96 9.64
C ARG A 190 -22.21 18.94 10.15
N SER A 191 -22.07 18.55 11.41
CA SER A 191 -22.91 17.57 12.07
C SER A 191 -23.26 18.00 13.49
N ARG A 192 -24.50 17.70 13.90
CA ARG A 192 -24.92 17.85 15.31
C ARG A 192 -24.26 16.81 16.23
N LEU A 193 -23.85 15.67 15.69
CA LEU A 193 -23.26 14.55 16.46
C LEU A 193 -21.73 14.57 16.46
N PHE A 194 -21.12 15.07 15.39
CA PHE A 194 -19.66 15.02 15.16
C PHE A 194 -19.00 16.40 15.09
N GLY A 195 -19.76 17.47 15.35
CA GLY A 195 -19.26 18.85 15.31
C GLY A 195 -19.11 19.40 13.88
N ARG A 196 -18.39 20.52 13.78
CA ARG A 196 -18.13 21.27 12.55
C ARG A 196 -16.65 21.17 12.24
N GLN A 197 -16.29 20.39 11.24
CA GLN A 197 -14.90 20.10 10.92
C GLN A 197 -14.60 20.32 9.45
N ALA A 198 -13.34 20.59 9.15
CA ALA A 198 -12.80 20.55 7.80
C ALA A 198 -11.79 19.40 7.68
N VAL A 199 -11.82 18.72 6.55
CA VAL A 199 -10.79 17.76 6.15
C VAL A 199 -10.33 18.08 4.74
N SER A 200 -9.04 17.95 4.42
CA SER A 200 -8.53 18.21 3.06
C SER A 200 -9.39 17.56 1.95
N VAL A 201 -9.51 16.23 1.94
CA VAL A 201 -10.49 15.52 1.10
C VAL A 201 -11.29 14.56 1.97
N GLY A 202 -12.61 14.73 2.01
CA GLY A 202 -13.50 13.86 2.79
C GLY A 202 -13.54 12.43 2.26
N PHE A 203 -13.70 11.45 3.15
CA PHE A 203 -13.87 10.01 2.85
C PHE A 203 -12.65 9.30 2.25
N PHE A 204 -11.60 10.05 1.90
CA PHE A 204 -10.35 9.53 1.38
C PHE A 204 -9.19 9.76 2.37
N ASN A 205 -8.08 9.04 2.16
CA ASN A 205 -7.02 8.91 3.16
C ASN A 205 -5.92 9.97 3.05
N TYR A 206 -5.87 10.70 1.93
CA TYR A 206 -4.93 11.78 1.62
C TYR A 206 -5.51 12.63 0.49
N GLY A 207 -4.75 13.65 0.05
CA GLY A 207 -5.18 14.62 -0.96
C GLY A 207 -5.02 16.08 -0.50
N GLY A 208 -4.13 16.33 0.48
CA GLY A 208 -3.81 17.64 1.03
C GLY A 208 -3.15 18.60 0.02
N PRO A 209 -2.15 19.41 0.42
CA PRO A 209 -1.58 20.42 -0.46
C PRO A 209 -1.00 19.81 -1.74
N LEU A 210 -1.41 20.33 -2.90
CA LEU A 210 -0.84 20.05 -4.20
C LEU A 210 0.11 21.19 -4.58
N THR A 211 1.41 20.94 -4.50
CA THR A 211 2.45 21.89 -4.90
C THR A 211 3.80 21.19 -5.01
N ALA A 212 4.72 21.74 -5.80
CA ALA A 212 6.10 21.29 -5.88
C ALA A 212 7.02 21.94 -4.82
N TYR A 213 6.48 22.81 -3.96
CA TYR A 213 7.27 23.65 -3.06
C TYR A 213 6.88 23.46 -1.59
N ARG A 214 7.88 23.26 -0.73
CA ARG A 214 7.67 22.95 0.69
C ARG A 214 7.07 24.13 1.45
N ASP A 215 7.63 25.32 1.28
CA ASP A 215 7.16 26.55 1.90
C ASP A 215 5.73 26.91 1.47
N ILE A 216 5.35 26.62 0.22
CA ILE A 216 3.97 26.80 -0.25
C ILE A 216 3.02 25.81 0.44
N ALA A 217 3.42 24.54 0.61
CA ALA A 217 2.61 23.56 1.33
C ALA A 217 2.40 23.94 2.80
N GLU A 218 3.46 24.41 3.47
CA GLU A 218 3.40 24.89 4.86
C GLU A 218 2.47 26.10 4.97
N GLN A 219 2.60 27.08 4.08
CA GLN A 219 1.76 28.27 4.09
C GLN A 219 0.30 27.96 3.73
N LEU A 220 0.01 27.06 2.79
CA LEU A 220 -1.37 26.60 2.48
C LEU A 220 -2.06 26.03 3.73
N ILE A 221 -1.36 25.18 4.49
CA ILE A 221 -1.88 24.63 5.74
C ILE A 221 -2.07 25.72 6.80
N ALA A 222 -1.11 26.63 6.93
CA ALA A 222 -1.22 27.75 7.87
C ALA A 222 -2.43 28.65 7.55
N GLN A 223 -2.63 29.00 6.28
CA GLN A 223 -3.73 29.85 5.82
C GLN A 223 -5.09 29.17 5.92
N SER A 224 -5.14 27.82 5.85
CA SER A 224 -6.39 27.08 6.07
C SER A 224 -7.01 27.35 7.45
N ARG A 225 -6.22 27.75 8.45
CA ARG A 225 -6.72 28.13 9.80
C ARG A 225 -7.78 29.22 9.77
N ASN A 226 -7.77 30.09 8.76
CA ASN A 226 -8.77 31.13 8.60
C ASN A 226 -10.19 30.56 8.46
N LEU A 227 -10.34 29.30 8.03
CA LEU A 227 -11.63 28.61 8.00
C LEU A 227 -12.26 28.42 9.39
N VAL A 228 -11.45 28.37 10.46
CA VAL A 228 -11.97 28.27 11.83
C VAL A 228 -12.89 29.43 12.14
N THR A 229 -12.49 30.65 11.78
CA THR A 229 -13.28 31.85 12.03
C THR A 229 -14.33 32.05 10.95
N THR A 230 -13.98 31.96 9.67
CA THR A 230 -14.92 32.27 8.57
C THR A 230 -16.05 31.26 8.42
N ASP A 231 -15.81 29.99 8.71
CA ASP A 231 -16.80 28.91 8.60
C ASP A 231 -17.23 28.33 9.98
N ALA A 232 -16.78 28.96 11.08
CA ALA A 232 -17.02 28.58 12.47
C ALA A 232 -16.80 27.07 12.69
N LEU A 233 -15.58 26.61 12.42
CA LEU A 233 -15.17 25.22 12.55
C LEU A 233 -14.53 24.96 13.91
N ASP A 234 -14.76 23.77 14.45
CA ASP A 234 -14.14 23.29 15.68
C ASP A 234 -12.70 22.80 15.41
N GLN A 235 -12.45 22.22 14.23
CA GLN A 235 -11.17 21.58 13.90
C GLN A 235 -10.93 21.50 12.39
N ILE A 236 -9.64 21.47 12.01
CA ILE A 236 -9.17 21.21 10.64
C ILE A 236 -8.20 20.02 10.69
N GLU A 237 -8.39 19.04 9.78
CA GLU A 237 -7.50 17.91 9.59
C GLU A 237 -6.98 17.88 8.14
N ILE A 238 -5.66 18.02 7.95
CA ILE A 238 -5.03 17.96 6.64
C ILE A 238 -4.34 16.60 6.48
N ARG A 239 -4.81 15.78 5.53
CA ARG A 239 -4.30 14.44 5.27
C ARG A 239 -3.38 14.47 4.05
N THR A 240 -2.10 14.20 4.24
CA THR A 240 -1.10 14.22 3.16
C THR A 240 -0.08 13.10 3.33
N THR A 241 0.71 12.83 2.30
CA THR A 241 1.91 11.98 2.38
C THR A 241 3.19 12.79 2.57
N LEU A 242 3.07 14.12 2.68
CA LEU A 242 4.20 15.02 2.90
C LEU A 242 4.61 15.02 4.38
N ALA A 243 5.85 14.60 4.65
CA ALA A 243 6.41 14.54 6.00
C ALA A 243 7.00 15.88 6.48
N GLY A 244 7.19 16.01 7.80
CA GLY A 244 8.04 17.05 8.39
C GLY A 244 7.51 18.48 8.32
N LEU A 245 6.20 18.68 8.14
CA LEU A 245 5.58 20.00 8.23
C LEU A 245 5.47 20.46 9.69
N PRO A 246 5.54 21.77 9.99
CA PRO A 246 5.63 22.32 11.34
C PRO A 246 4.25 22.41 12.03
N PHE A 247 3.48 21.32 12.01
CA PHE A 247 2.15 21.23 12.63
C PHE A 247 2.01 19.94 13.45
N PRO A 248 1.18 19.93 14.51
CA PRO A 248 0.85 18.70 15.22
C PRO A 248 0.34 17.63 14.25
N CYS A 249 0.85 16.40 14.39
CA CYS A 249 0.64 15.35 13.40
C CYS A 249 0.35 14.00 14.06
N VAL A 250 -0.46 13.18 13.37
CA VAL A 250 -0.59 11.73 13.60
C VAL A 250 -0.12 10.99 12.34
N ASP A 251 0.76 10.00 12.49
CA ASP A 251 1.45 9.33 11.38
C ASP A 251 1.34 7.78 11.39
N GLU A 252 0.33 7.25 12.07
CA GLU A 252 0.13 5.80 12.24
C GLU A 252 -0.43 5.07 11.01
N LYS A 253 -0.78 5.83 9.96
CA LYS A 253 -1.46 5.33 8.77
C LYS A 253 -0.48 5.26 7.62
N VAL A 254 -0.63 4.21 6.81
CA VAL A 254 0.17 4.02 5.60
C VAL A 254 -0.72 3.59 4.44
N SER A 255 -0.45 4.04 3.21
CA SER A 255 -0.89 3.33 2.00
C SER A 255 0.11 2.23 1.69
N MET A 256 -0.35 1.15 1.06
CA MET A 256 0.52 0.03 0.68
C MET A 256 0.54 -0.06 -0.84
N ILE A 257 1.66 0.34 -1.43
CA ILE A 257 1.82 0.50 -2.87
C ILE A 257 2.65 -0.64 -3.42
N ARG A 258 2.18 -1.31 -4.48
CA ARG A 258 2.95 -2.32 -5.20
C ARG A 258 3.27 -1.81 -6.59
N ARG A 259 4.54 -1.84 -6.95
CA ARG A 259 4.95 -1.76 -8.35
C ARG A 259 4.48 -3.01 -9.09
N LEU A 260 3.84 -2.82 -10.23
CA LEU A 260 3.40 -3.89 -11.10
C LEU A 260 4.47 -4.17 -12.17
N PRO A 261 4.74 -5.44 -12.50
CA PRO A 261 5.54 -5.78 -13.66
C PRO A 261 4.74 -5.57 -14.95
N GLU A 262 5.41 -5.60 -16.09
CA GLU A 262 4.76 -5.44 -17.41
C GLU A 262 3.93 -6.66 -17.82
N ARG A 263 4.21 -7.84 -17.27
CA ARG A 263 3.53 -9.09 -17.63
C ARG A 263 3.05 -9.84 -16.40
N ASP A 264 1.86 -10.44 -16.48
CA ASP A 264 1.28 -11.24 -15.39
C ASP A 264 2.15 -12.45 -15.01
N ALA A 265 2.89 -13.02 -15.97
CA ALA A 265 3.82 -14.12 -15.72
C ALA A 265 4.95 -13.71 -14.76
N ASP A 266 5.43 -12.47 -14.86
CA ASP A 266 6.47 -11.94 -13.98
C ASP A 266 5.92 -11.71 -12.57
N LEU A 267 4.67 -11.25 -12.46
CA LEU A 267 3.96 -11.16 -11.19
C LEU A 267 3.89 -12.54 -10.51
N GLU A 268 3.51 -13.59 -11.23
CA GLU A 268 3.43 -14.95 -10.68
C GLU A 268 4.78 -15.46 -10.15
N ALA A 269 5.88 -15.13 -10.84
CA ALA A 269 7.23 -15.48 -10.43
C ALA A 269 7.67 -14.73 -9.15
N GLU A 270 7.25 -13.48 -8.99
CA GLU A 270 7.53 -12.65 -7.80
C GLU A 270 6.74 -13.08 -6.56
N LEU A 271 5.55 -13.66 -6.71
CA LEU A 271 4.72 -14.07 -5.58
C LEU A 271 5.39 -15.18 -4.76
N GLY A 272 5.32 -15.08 -3.42
CA GLY A 272 5.82 -16.14 -2.54
C GLY A 272 4.96 -17.42 -2.60
N ALA A 273 5.56 -18.57 -2.30
CA ALA A 273 4.86 -19.87 -2.30
C ALA A 273 3.60 -19.86 -1.42
N LYS A 274 3.62 -19.17 -0.28
CA LYS A 274 2.46 -18.98 0.61
C LYS A 274 1.29 -18.28 -0.09
N VAL A 275 1.55 -17.16 -0.76
CA VAL A 275 0.51 -16.39 -1.45
C VAL A 275 -0.08 -17.21 -2.60
N ARG A 276 0.78 -17.87 -3.39
CA ARG A 276 0.34 -18.78 -4.46
C ARG A 276 -0.56 -19.91 -3.93
N ALA A 277 -0.18 -20.55 -2.81
CA ALA A 277 -1.00 -21.57 -2.18
C ALA A 277 -2.38 -21.03 -1.73
N GLN A 278 -2.42 -19.83 -1.15
CA GLN A 278 -3.68 -19.21 -0.74
C GLN A 278 -4.59 -18.89 -1.92
N VAL A 279 -4.04 -18.35 -3.01
CA VAL A 279 -4.75 -18.09 -4.27
C VAL A 279 -5.27 -19.39 -4.89
N ASN A 280 -4.43 -20.42 -4.94
CA ASN A 280 -4.80 -21.72 -5.52
C ASN A 280 -5.86 -22.45 -4.69
N LYS A 281 -5.92 -22.23 -3.37
CA LYS A 281 -6.98 -22.79 -2.52
C LYS A 281 -8.37 -22.35 -2.99
N ALA A 282 -8.56 -21.09 -3.36
CA ALA A 282 -9.85 -20.59 -3.83
C ALA A 282 -10.25 -21.19 -5.18
N LYS A 283 -9.27 -21.47 -6.06
CA LYS A 283 -9.50 -22.02 -7.40
C LYS A 283 -10.21 -23.39 -7.37
N THR A 284 -10.05 -24.18 -6.31
CA THR A 284 -10.75 -25.47 -6.17
C THR A 284 -12.26 -25.31 -6.09
N SER A 285 -12.74 -24.15 -5.66
CA SER A 285 -14.16 -23.78 -5.61
C SER A 285 -14.68 -23.22 -6.94
N LYS A 286 -13.84 -23.20 -8.00
CA LYS A 286 -14.16 -22.72 -9.36
C LYS A 286 -14.90 -21.36 -9.38
N PRO A 287 -14.40 -20.33 -8.68
CA PRO A 287 -15.05 -19.02 -8.66
C PRO A 287 -14.96 -18.33 -10.03
N ALA A 288 -15.93 -17.46 -10.31
CA ALA A 288 -15.93 -16.58 -11.47
C ALA A 288 -15.63 -15.13 -11.06
N VAL A 289 -15.07 -14.32 -11.95
CA VAL A 289 -14.80 -12.88 -11.72
C VAL A 289 -15.37 -12.08 -12.89
N ARG A 290 -15.93 -10.91 -12.58
CA ARG A 290 -16.35 -9.92 -13.58
C ARG A 290 -15.77 -8.57 -13.21
N PHE A 291 -15.24 -7.88 -14.20
CA PHE A 291 -14.91 -6.46 -14.15
C PHE A 291 -15.96 -5.70 -14.97
N GLY A 292 -16.34 -4.51 -14.52
CA GLY A 292 -17.44 -3.78 -15.15
C GLY A 292 -17.76 -2.45 -14.47
N GLY A 293 -18.87 -1.82 -14.86
CA GLY A 293 -19.32 -0.54 -14.35
C GLY A 293 -20.63 -0.65 -13.57
N ALA A 294 -21.59 0.22 -13.91
CA ALA A 294 -22.88 0.34 -13.24
C ALA A 294 -23.70 -0.97 -13.22
N GLU A 295 -23.53 -1.84 -14.21
CA GLU A 295 -24.20 -3.13 -14.31
C GLU A 295 -23.82 -4.12 -13.19
N LEU A 296 -22.69 -3.90 -12.52
CA LEU A 296 -22.25 -4.70 -11.38
C LEU A 296 -22.55 -4.05 -10.02
N LEU A 297 -23.14 -2.85 -10.01
CA LEU A 297 -23.29 -2.04 -8.80
C LEU A 297 -24.18 -2.68 -7.74
N ASP A 298 -25.23 -3.39 -8.16
CA ASP A 298 -26.16 -4.06 -7.24
C ASP A 298 -25.48 -5.19 -6.47
N ASP A 299 -24.70 -6.01 -7.17
CA ASP A 299 -23.92 -7.08 -6.57
C ASP A 299 -22.79 -6.56 -5.68
N PHE A 300 -22.07 -5.54 -6.15
CA PHE A 300 -21.09 -4.80 -5.35
C PHE A 300 -21.71 -4.32 -4.03
N TYR A 301 -22.80 -3.55 -4.12
CA TYR A 301 -23.40 -2.90 -2.96
C TYR A 301 -24.01 -3.92 -1.98
N ARG A 302 -24.55 -5.03 -2.49
CA ARG A 302 -25.08 -6.13 -1.66
C ARG A 302 -23.99 -6.73 -0.76
N VAL A 303 -22.85 -7.11 -1.34
CA VAL A 303 -21.73 -7.69 -0.57
C VAL A 303 -21.09 -6.65 0.33
N PHE A 304 -20.86 -5.44 -0.19
CA PHE A 304 -20.25 -4.34 0.56
C PHE A 304 -21.09 -3.98 1.80
N ALA A 305 -22.39 -3.73 1.66
CA ALA A 305 -23.26 -3.36 2.76
C ALA A 305 -23.37 -4.46 3.83
N HIS A 306 -23.38 -5.74 3.42
CA HIS A 306 -23.37 -6.86 4.37
C HIS A 306 -22.07 -6.88 5.19
N ASN A 307 -20.92 -6.74 4.53
CA ASN A 307 -19.63 -6.73 5.21
C ASN A 307 -19.49 -5.50 6.13
N MET A 308 -19.95 -4.32 5.71
CA MET A 308 -19.95 -3.11 6.54
C MET A 308 -20.80 -3.28 7.81
N ARG A 309 -21.97 -3.93 7.71
CA ARG A 309 -22.77 -4.33 8.88
C ARG A 309 -21.97 -5.24 9.80
N ASP A 310 -21.37 -6.31 9.27
CA ASP A 310 -20.61 -7.28 10.05
C ASP A 310 -19.36 -6.66 10.73
N LEU A 311 -18.77 -5.63 10.11
CA LEU A 311 -17.68 -4.84 10.69
C LEU A 311 -18.14 -3.83 11.74
N GLY A 312 -19.45 -3.57 11.86
CA GLY A 312 -19.99 -2.55 12.76
C GLY A 312 -19.79 -1.12 12.26
N THR A 313 -19.66 -0.95 10.93
CA THR A 313 -19.42 0.35 10.30
C THR A 313 -20.64 0.79 9.48
N PRO A 314 -21.09 2.05 9.64
CA PRO A 314 -22.10 2.64 8.77
C PRO A 314 -21.72 2.56 7.29
N VAL A 315 -22.64 2.09 6.45
CA VAL A 315 -22.40 1.92 5.00
C VAL A 315 -22.67 3.23 4.25
N TYR A 316 -21.87 3.51 3.23
CA TYR A 316 -22.13 4.57 2.24
C TYR A 316 -23.44 4.35 1.49
N SER A 317 -24.00 5.41 0.91
CA SER A 317 -25.16 5.28 0.01
C SER A 317 -24.75 4.54 -1.26
N LYS A 318 -25.68 3.81 -1.88
CA LYS A 318 -25.46 3.23 -3.22
C LYS A 318 -25.25 4.33 -4.28
N VAL A 319 -25.92 5.47 -4.09
CA VAL A 319 -25.83 6.66 -4.97
C VAL A 319 -24.40 7.19 -5.05
N TRP A 320 -23.65 7.21 -3.94
CA TRP A 320 -22.24 7.62 -3.93
C TRP A 320 -21.41 6.82 -4.93
N PHE A 321 -21.51 5.49 -4.90
CA PHE A 321 -20.80 4.63 -5.83
C PHE A 321 -21.30 4.79 -7.27
N ALA A 322 -22.60 4.98 -7.47
CA ALA A 322 -23.18 5.22 -8.79
C ALA A 322 -22.63 6.52 -9.42
N GLN A 323 -22.53 7.60 -8.64
CA GLN A 323 -22.01 8.87 -9.13
C GLN A 323 -20.51 8.78 -9.47
N LEU A 324 -19.71 8.10 -8.64
CA LEU A 324 -18.31 7.84 -8.95
C LEU A 324 -18.12 7.01 -10.24
N LEU A 325 -19.00 6.04 -10.50
CA LEU A 325 -18.96 5.25 -11.75
C LEU A 325 -19.41 6.03 -12.97
N ALA A 326 -20.30 7.01 -12.80
CA ALA A 326 -20.82 7.84 -13.89
C ALA A 326 -19.85 8.97 -14.30
N ALA A 327 -18.94 9.36 -13.40
CA ALA A 327 -17.91 10.36 -13.63
C ALA A 327 -16.86 9.87 -14.63
N ARG A 328 -16.94 10.33 -15.88
CA ARG A 328 -16.09 9.85 -17.00
C ARG A 328 -14.61 10.17 -16.80
N GLU A 329 -14.31 11.24 -16.07
CA GLU A 329 -12.97 11.65 -15.71
C GLU A 329 -12.32 10.67 -14.72
N LEU A 330 -13.14 9.89 -14.01
CA LEU A 330 -12.68 8.78 -13.18
C LEU A 330 -12.70 7.51 -14.03
N LYS A 331 -11.54 6.84 -14.14
CA LYS A 331 -11.48 5.46 -14.63
C LYS A 331 -11.96 4.52 -13.52
N ALA A 332 -13.24 4.64 -13.15
CA ALA A 332 -13.86 3.89 -12.07
C ALA A 332 -14.44 2.58 -12.61
N SER A 333 -14.19 1.48 -11.90
CA SER A 333 -14.76 0.18 -12.24
C SER A 333 -15.01 -0.66 -10.99
N LEU A 334 -15.82 -1.70 -11.14
CA LEU A 334 -16.13 -2.68 -10.12
C LEU A 334 -15.51 -4.02 -10.50
N VAL A 335 -15.07 -4.74 -9.49
CA VAL A 335 -14.74 -6.16 -9.58
C VAL A 335 -15.68 -6.93 -8.66
N VAL A 336 -16.29 -7.99 -9.19
CA VAL A 336 -17.19 -8.88 -8.45
C VAL A 336 -16.77 -10.32 -8.69
N CYS A 337 -16.49 -11.04 -7.61
CA CYS A 337 -16.24 -12.47 -7.61
C CYS A 337 -17.48 -13.23 -7.19
N TYR A 338 -17.80 -14.28 -7.95
CA TYR A 338 -18.98 -15.12 -7.78
C TYR A 338 -18.59 -16.54 -7.38
N LEU A 339 -19.40 -17.14 -6.52
CA LEU A 339 -19.41 -18.56 -6.21
C LEU A 339 -20.85 -19.06 -6.37
N ASP A 340 -21.07 -20.10 -7.17
CA ASP A 340 -22.41 -20.63 -7.49
C ASP A 340 -23.41 -19.54 -7.89
N ALA A 341 -22.97 -18.67 -8.82
CA ALA A 341 -23.71 -17.49 -9.30
C ALA A 341 -24.07 -16.42 -8.25
N LYS A 342 -23.52 -16.49 -7.02
CA LYS A 342 -23.72 -15.49 -5.97
C LYS A 342 -22.47 -14.64 -5.79
N ALA A 343 -22.62 -13.31 -5.77
CA ALA A 343 -21.53 -12.40 -5.45
C ALA A 343 -21.06 -12.59 -4.00
N VAL A 344 -19.74 -12.77 -3.80
CA VAL A 344 -19.15 -13.08 -2.48
C VAL A 344 -17.95 -12.21 -2.11
N SER A 345 -17.23 -11.66 -3.09
CA SER A 345 -16.14 -10.70 -2.90
C SER A 345 -16.24 -9.59 -3.93
N VAL A 346 -16.00 -8.36 -3.50
CA VAL A 346 -16.21 -7.17 -4.34
C VAL A 346 -15.13 -6.12 -4.07
N GLY A 347 -14.81 -5.33 -5.09
CA GLY A 347 -13.89 -4.21 -5.01
C GLY A 347 -14.37 -3.06 -5.89
N PHE A 348 -14.11 -1.84 -5.44
CA PHE A 348 -14.28 -0.61 -6.21
C PHE A 348 -12.90 -0.11 -6.58
N LEU A 349 -12.64 0.03 -7.87
CA LEU A 349 -11.35 0.41 -8.43
C LEU A 349 -11.43 1.84 -8.96
N LEU A 350 -10.39 2.63 -8.70
CA LEU A 350 -10.21 3.96 -9.27
C LEU A 350 -8.86 4.03 -9.96
N GLY A 351 -8.85 4.35 -11.25
CA GLY A 351 -7.62 4.54 -12.02
C GLY A 351 -7.30 6.02 -12.21
N TYR A 352 -6.03 6.40 -11.99
CA TYR A 352 -5.52 7.72 -12.32
C TYR A 352 -4.02 7.67 -12.64
N GLN A 353 -3.64 8.20 -13.80
CA GLN A 353 -2.28 8.09 -14.34
C GLN A 353 -1.80 6.62 -14.31
N GLU A 354 -0.61 6.38 -13.76
CA GLU A 354 0.02 5.04 -13.65
C GLU A 354 -0.49 4.19 -12.47
N VAL A 355 -1.45 4.69 -11.67
CA VAL A 355 -1.90 4.03 -10.44
C VAL A 355 -3.36 3.57 -10.54
N LEU A 356 -3.59 2.29 -10.28
CA LEU A 356 -4.91 1.76 -9.96
C LEU A 356 -5.02 1.58 -8.44
N GLU A 357 -6.07 2.09 -7.82
CA GLU A 357 -6.30 1.98 -6.38
C GLU A 357 -7.62 1.29 -6.06
N ILE A 358 -7.69 0.69 -4.87
CA ILE A 358 -8.90 0.02 -4.35
C ILE A 358 -9.37 0.65 -3.03
N PRO A 359 -10.10 1.78 -3.07
CA PRO A 359 -10.54 2.45 -1.84
C PRO A 359 -11.50 1.59 -1.01
N TRP A 360 -12.30 0.75 -1.68
CA TRP A 360 -13.26 -0.13 -1.03
C TRP A 360 -13.15 -1.56 -1.54
N ALA A 361 -13.01 -2.50 -0.61
CA ALA A 361 -13.02 -3.93 -0.87
C ALA A 361 -13.83 -4.64 0.22
N SER A 362 -14.52 -5.71 -0.12
CA SER A 362 -15.27 -6.50 0.85
C SER A 362 -15.34 -7.96 0.42
N THR A 363 -15.38 -8.86 1.40
CA THR A 363 -15.58 -10.30 1.17
C THR A 363 -16.47 -10.81 2.29
N LEU A 364 -17.50 -11.59 1.94
CA LEU A 364 -18.40 -12.17 2.93
C LEU A 364 -17.65 -13.13 3.85
N ARG A 365 -17.96 -13.07 5.15
CA ARG A 365 -17.31 -13.92 6.15
C ARG A 365 -17.44 -15.41 5.87
N SER A 366 -18.56 -15.84 5.26
CA SER A 366 -18.84 -17.23 4.92
C SER A 366 -17.83 -17.85 3.95
N VAL A 367 -17.16 -17.04 3.12
CA VAL A 367 -16.18 -17.52 2.13
C VAL A 367 -14.72 -17.22 2.52
N ASN A 368 -14.47 -16.66 3.70
CA ASN A 368 -13.11 -16.36 4.15
C ASN A 368 -12.24 -17.63 4.23
N GLY A 369 -12.81 -18.76 4.65
CA GLY A 369 -12.12 -20.05 4.72
C GLY A 369 -11.63 -20.57 3.36
N LEU A 370 -12.24 -20.09 2.27
CA LEU A 370 -11.88 -20.43 0.88
C LEU A 370 -10.77 -19.54 0.30
N ASN A 371 -10.31 -18.52 1.03
CA ASN A 371 -9.37 -17.50 0.54
C ASN A 371 -9.88 -16.70 -0.67
N MET A 372 -11.20 -16.48 -0.78
CA MET A 372 -11.78 -15.69 -1.88
C MET A 372 -11.21 -14.29 -2.00
N ASN A 373 -10.89 -13.64 -0.87
CA ASN A 373 -10.22 -12.34 -0.89
C ASN A 373 -8.83 -12.42 -1.55
N MET A 374 -8.04 -13.47 -1.28
CA MET A 374 -6.72 -13.63 -1.92
C MET A 374 -6.86 -13.83 -3.42
N TRP A 375 -7.85 -14.61 -3.84
CA TRP A 375 -8.12 -14.85 -5.25
C TRP A 375 -8.59 -13.59 -5.97
N MET A 376 -9.50 -12.81 -5.37
CA MET A 376 -9.95 -11.53 -5.90
C MET A 376 -8.77 -10.59 -6.15
N TYR A 377 -7.88 -10.40 -5.17
CA TYR A 377 -6.71 -9.54 -5.34
C TYR A 377 -5.76 -10.05 -6.43
N ARG A 378 -5.58 -11.37 -6.61
CA ARG A 378 -4.83 -11.90 -7.77
C ARG A 378 -5.47 -11.47 -9.10
N GLN A 379 -6.81 -11.56 -9.22
CA GLN A 379 -7.51 -11.13 -10.44
C GLN A 379 -7.36 -9.63 -10.69
N ILE A 380 -7.45 -8.81 -9.63
CA ILE A 380 -7.30 -7.36 -9.72
C ILE A 380 -5.90 -6.98 -10.18
N LEU A 381 -4.84 -7.60 -9.64
CA LEU A 381 -3.46 -7.31 -10.04
C LEU A 381 -3.22 -7.69 -11.51
N THR A 382 -3.79 -8.80 -11.98
CA THR A 382 -3.74 -9.19 -13.40
C THR A 382 -4.45 -8.18 -14.29
N HIS A 383 -5.65 -7.77 -13.89
CA HIS A 383 -6.39 -6.75 -14.60
C HIS A 383 -5.63 -5.42 -14.65
N ALA A 384 -5.03 -5.00 -13.53
CA ALA A 384 -4.22 -3.77 -13.48
C ALA A 384 -3.03 -3.82 -14.46
N ILE A 385 -2.35 -4.97 -14.55
CA ILE A 385 -1.26 -5.17 -15.53
C ILE A 385 -1.80 -5.13 -16.97
N ALA A 386 -2.93 -5.80 -17.23
CA ALA A 386 -3.53 -5.83 -18.56
C ALA A 386 -4.00 -4.45 -19.05
N GLU A 387 -4.47 -3.60 -18.13
CA GLU A 387 -4.86 -2.21 -18.39
C GLU A 387 -3.65 -1.24 -18.44
N GLY A 388 -2.43 -1.74 -18.26
CA GLY A 388 -1.20 -0.96 -18.39
C GLY A 388 -0.85 -0.09 -17.17
N TYR A 389 -1.42 -0.35 -16.00
CA TYR A 389 -1.03 0.36 -14.77
C TYR A 389 0.36 -0.09 -14.29
N GLY A 390 1.22 0.88 -13.95
CA GLY A 390 2.55 0.63 -13.40
C GLY A 390 2.55 0.33 -11.90
N PHE A 391 1.49 0.74 -11.19
CA PHE A 391 1.38 0.61 -9.74
C PHE A 391 -0.04 0.29 -9.28
N PHE A 392 -0.13 -0.42 -8.16
CA PHE A 392 -1.38 -0.72 -7.46
C PHE A 392 -1.34 -0.22 -6.01
N ASP A 393 -2.30 0.63 -5.63
CA ASP A 393 -2.49 1.07 -4.23
C ASP A 393 -3.56 0.20 -3.55
N PHE A 394 -3.13 -0.62 -2.60
CA PHE A 394 -4.01 -1.45 -1.77
C PHE A 394 -4.83 -0.63 -0.73
N GLY A 395 -4.65 0.68 -0.70
CA GLY A 395 -5.29 1.62 0.20
C GLY A 395 -4.67 1.65 1.61
N ARG A 396 -5.28 2.44 2.49
CA ARG A 396 -4.81 2.68 3.87
C ARG A 396 -4.80 1.41 4.74
N SER A 397 -3.76 1.28 5.55
CA SER A 397 -3.68 0.40 6.71
C SER A 397 -3.14 1.17 7.91
N THR A 398 -3.50 0.75 9.13
CA THR A 398 -2.72 1.13 10.32
C THR A 398 -1.43 0.32 10.31
N GLN A 399 -0.32 0.92 10.70
CA GLN A 399 0.98 0.24 10.82
C GLN A 399 0.85 -1.04 11.67
N ASP A 400 1.49 -2.11 11.23
CA ASP A 400 1.54 -3.44 11.88
C ASP A 400 0.21 -4.19 12.10
N ALA A 401 -0.92 -3.60 11.71
CA ALA A 401 -2.23 -4.25 11.76
C ALA A 401 -2.32 -5.45 10.78
N ASN A 402 -3.35 -6.29 10.96
CA ASN A 402 -3.57 -7.44 10.08
C ASN A 402 -3.74 -7.04 8.60
N THR A 403 -4.37 -5.90 8.33
CA THR A 403 -4.51 -5.36 6.97
C THR A 403 -3.16 -4.91 6.39
N TYR A 404 -2.23 -4.41 7.21
CA TYR A 404 -0.85 -4.11 6.78
C TYR A 404 -0.13 -5.39 6.38
N LYS A 405 -0.15 -6.42 7.24
CA LYS A 405 0.48 -7.73 6.98
C LYS A 405 -0.10 -8.40 5.74
N PHE A 406 -1.41 -8.32 5.54
CA PHE A 406 -2.10 -8.82 4.35
C PHE A 406 -1.60 -8.16 3.06
N LYS A 407 -1.34 -6.85 3.06
CA LYS A 407 -0.88 -6.12 1.86
C LYS A 407 0.62 -6.35 1.63
N LYS A 408 1.42 -6.39 2.70
CA LYS A 408 2.87 -6.62 2.64
C LYS A 408 3.25 -7.95 1.99
N GLN A 409 2.49 -9.03 2.21
CA GLN A 409 2.75 -10.33 1.56
C GLN A 409 2.56 -10.30 0.03
N TRP A 410 1.80 -9.33 -0.49
CA TRP A 410 1.73 -9.07 -1.94
C TRP A 410 2.95 -8.29 -2.45
N GLY A 411 3.98 -8.04 -1.64
CA GLY A 411 5.15 -7.26 -2.02
C GLY A 411 4.89 -5.75 -2.10
N ALA A 412 3.83 -5.26 -1.44
CA ALA A 412 3.55 -3.83 -1.34
C ALA A 412 4.47 -3.15 -0.31
N LEU A 413 4.91 -1.94 -0.62
CA LEU A 413 5.71 -1.07 0.23
C LEU A 413 4.85 -0.01 0.92
N PRO A 414 5.15 0.35 2.18
CA PRO A 414 4.40 1.38 2.87
C PRO A 414 4.78 2.80 2.40
N VAL A 415 3.77 3.65 2.26
CA VAL A 415 3.90 5.11 2.15
C VAL A 415 3.20 5.72 3.36
N ALA A 416 3.93 6.46 4.19
CA ALA A 416 3.38 7.08 5.39
C ALA A 416 2.38 8.19 5.05
N HIS A 417 1.31 8.25 5.84
CA HIS A 417 0.35 9.35 5.83
C HIS A 417 0.55 10.18 7.09
N TYR A 418 0.51 11.50 6.91
CA TYR A 418 0.63 12.51 7.93
C TYR A 418 -0.68 13.28 8.00
N TRP A 419 -1.35 13.18 9.14
CA TRP A 419 -2.61 13.86 9.42
C TRP A 419 -2.33 15.03 10.36
N TYR A 420 -2.27 16.22 9.78
CA TYR A 420 -1.91 17.47 10.45
C TYR A 420 -3.13 18.19 11.00
N TYR A 421 -2.97 18.77 12.19
CA TYR A 421 -4.01 19.53 12.89
C TYR A 421 -3.52 20.95 13.14
N PRO A 422 -3.64 21.84 12.14
CA PRO A 422 -3.06 23.18 12.24
C PRO A 422 -3.71 24.03 13.34
N THR A 423 -4.89 23.68 13.82
CA THR A 423 -5.65 24.45 14.83
C THR A 423 -5.41 23.97 16.26
N THR A 424 -4.74 22.83 16.46
CA THR A 424 -4.46 22.29 17.79
C THR A 424 -3.18 22.89 18.37
N ILE A 425 -3.22 23.29 19.64
CA ILE A 425 -2.02 23.67 20.41
C ILE A 425 -1.54 22.43 21.18
N GLY A 426 -0.29 22.03 21.00
CA GLY A 426 0.28 20.85 21.68
C GLY A 426 0.15 19.55 20.86
N THR A 427 -0.04 18.41 21.53
CA THR A 427 -0.12 17.10 20.87
C THR A 427 -1.46 16.92 20.16
N ALA A 428 -1.43 16.41 18.93
CA ALA A 428 -2.64 16.07 18.20
C ALA A 428 -3.44 15.01 18.97
N SER A 429 -4.70 15.30 19.30
CA SER A 429 -5.60 14.36 19.95
C SER A 429 -6.62 13.82 18.96
N ARG A 430 -6.85 12.50 18.99
CA ARG A 430 -7.83 11.84 18.12
C ARG A 430 -9.23 12.29 18.53
N SER A 431 -9.97 12.93 17.63
CA SER A 431 -11.41 13.16 17.82
C SER A 431 -12.20 11.84 17.91
N HIS A 432 -11.68 10.76 17.33
CA HIS A 432 -12.33 9.45 17.27
C HIS A 432 -11.40 8.33 17.76
N ASN A 433 -11.33 8.12 19.08
CA ASN A 433 -10.60 6.98 19.64
C ASN A 433 -11.46 5.70 19.56
N PRO A 434 -11.06 4.67 18.78
CA PRO A 434 -11.78 3.40 18.67
C PRO A 434 -11.92 2.66 20.01
N ASP A 435 -11.04 2.97 20.97
CA ASP A 435 -11.05 2.37 22.29
C ASP A 435 -12.08 2.95 23.26
N ASN A 436 -12.85 3.95 22.83
CA ASN A 436 -13.96 4.48 23.59
C ASN A 436 -15.03 3.38 23.84
N PRO A 437 -15.34 3.04 25.11
CA PRO A 437 -16.29 1.98 25.43
C PRO A 437 -17.70 2.24 24.89
N LYS A 438 -18.13 3.51 24.78
CA LYS A 438 -19.41 3.87 24.16
C LYS A 438 -19.42 3.51 22.68
N LEU A 439 -18.32 3.77 21.97
CA LEU A 439 -18.18 3.42 20.56
C LEU A 439 -18.17 1.90 20.37
N LYS A 440 -17.49 1.15 21.25
CA LYS A 440 -17.49 -0.32 21.22
C LYS A 440 -18.90 -0.90 21.38
N LEU A 441 -19.76 -0.30 22.22
CA LEU A 441 -21.15 -0.71 22.35
C LEU A 441 -21.95 -0.43 21.06
N LEU A 442 -21.81 0.78 20.49
CA LEU A 442 -22.48 1.15 19.23
C LEU A 442 -22.08 0.22 18.07
N ILE A 443 -20.79 -0.14 17.96
CA ILE A 443 -20.28 -1.11 16.99
C ILE A 443 -20.97 -2.47 17.16
N LYS A 444 -21.04 -2.99 18.40
CA LYS A 444 -21.71 -4.27 18.69
C LYS A 444 -23.19 -4.25 18.36
N LEU A 445 -23.89 -3.15 18.68
CA LEU A 445 -25.30 -2.98 18.34
C LEU A 445 -25.50 -2.95 16.82
N TRP A 446 -24.66 -2.21 16.10
CA TRP A 446 -24.69 -2.15 14.64
C TRP A 446 -24.54 -3.53 13.99
N GLN A 447 -23.61 -4.34 14.49
CA GLN A 447 -23.36 -5.70 13.99
C GLN A 447 -24.57 -6.63 14.11
N LYS A 448 -25.52 -6.32 15.01
CA LYS A 448 -26.74 -7.11 15.21
C LYS A 448 -27.92 -6.62 14.37
N LEU A 449 -27.82 -5.46 13.74
CA LEU A 449 -28.90 -4.92 12.91
C LEU A 449 -29.09 -5.75 11.62
N PRO A 450 -30.34 -5.87 11.12
CA PRO A 450 -30.60 -6.38 9.79
C PRO A 450 -29.94 -5.51 8.71
N VAL A 451 -29.39 -6.14 7.67
CA VAL A 451 -28.65 -5.44 6.60
C VAL A 451 -29.53 -4.44 5.83
N TRP A 452 -30.84 -4.68 5.71
CA TRP A 452 -31.74 -3.70 5.06
C TRP A 452 -31.82 -2.40 5.86
N LEU A 453 -31.84 -2.48 7.19
CA LEU A 453 -31.94 -1.31 8.06
C LEU A 453 -30.65 -0.50 8.03
N THR A 454 -29.49 -1.16 8.03
CA THR A 454 -28.19 -0.46 7.95
C THR A 454 -28.01 0.32 6.66
N LYS A 455 -28.62 -0.10 5.55
CA LYS A 455 -28.62 0.65 4.28
C LYS A 455 -29.44 1.94 4.34
N ILE A 456 -30.42 2.03 5.24
CA ILE A 456 -31.27 3.23 5.41
C ILE A 456 -30.60 4.20 6.39
N ILE A 457 -30.19 3.71 7.56
CA ILE A 457 -29.66 4.57 8.63
C ILE A 457 -28.15 4.83 8.52
N GLY A 458 -27.42 4.00 7.76
CA GLY A 458 -25.97 4.13 7.56
C GLY A 458 -25.54 5.39 6.80
N PRO A 459 -26.12 5.68 5.63
CA PRO A 459 -25.68 6.82 4.82
C PRO A 459 -25.75 8.19 5.52
N PRO A 460 -26.83 8.52 6.27
CA PRO A 460 -26.88 9.76 7.04
C PRO A 460 -25.83 9.86 8.16
N ILE A 461 -25.34 8.71 8.67
CA ILE A 461 -24.30 8.67 9.70
C ILE A 461 -22.91 8.78 9.08
N ILE A 462 -22.57 7.89 8.13
CA ILE A 462 -21.22 7.80 7.55
C ILE A 462 -20.83 9.09 6.84
N LYS A 463 -21.80 9.80 6.25
CA LYS A 463 -21.50 11.07 5.58
C LYS A 463 -20.88 12.10 6.52
N ASN A 464 -21.06 11.99 7.84
CA ASN A 464 -20.53 12.96 8.79
C ASN A 464 -19.23 12.49 9.47
N ILE A 465 -18.65 11.37 9.02
CA ILE A 465 -17.39 10.83 9.51
C ILE A 465 -16.32 11.13 8.44
N PRO A 466 -15.24 11.84 8.78
CA PRO A 466 -14.28 12.40 7.82
C PRO A 466 -13.37 11.34 7.19
#